data_AF-A0A9P6JWH7-F1
#
_entry.id   AF-A0A9P6JWH7-F1
#
_cell.length_a   1.000
_cell.length_b   1.000
_cell.length_c   1.000
_cell.angle_alpha   90.00
_cell.angle_beta   90.00
_cell.angle_gamma   90.00
#
_symmetry.space_group_name_H-M   'P 1'
#
loop_
_entity.id
_entity.type
_entity.pdbx_description
1 polymer ?
#
loop_
_entity_poly.entity_id
_entity_poly.type
_entity_poly.pdbx_seq_one_letter_code
_entity_poly.pdbx_strand_id
1 'polypeptide(L)'
;YQHPNGDHYYFNPGLRLLTTDDIHDPIVLGYIVDARDDIVQQLVTANLPADYELVITDTSEIAATIRIYSRSAGQAYLWTEENGRYMIKVQHFWTFVAEFPSHHLDLPPNAEREFAHALETAKTAIASGGVFPFTSSEIDQIVARFETLKALRSEGQNTTPPLAWLIGMVMPLGAVNRRVNDHNLEAMMNGLHT
;
A
#
# COMPACT_ATOMS: atom_id res chain seq x y z
N TYR A 1 8.29 -12.61 6.87
CA TYR A 1 9.01 -11.96 5.76
C TYR A 1 9.74 -10.75 6.31
N GLN A 2 10.92 -10.43 5.75
CA GLN A 2 11.71 -9.26 6.17
C GLN A 2 11.56 -8.14 5.13
N HIS A 3 11.07 -6.98 5.58
CA HIS A 3 10.98 -5.76 4.78
C HIS A 3 12.38 -5.19 4.49
N PRO A 4 12.62 -4.50 3.35
CA PRO A 4 13.93 -3.92 3.03
C PRO A 4 14.55 -2.97 4.08
N ASN A 5 13.76 -2.41 4.99
CA ASN A 5 14.23 -1.58 6.11
C ASN A 5 14.67 -2.40 7.34
N GLY A 6 14.50 -3.72 7.33
CA GLY A 6 14.84 -4.63 8.43
C GLY A 6 13.64 -5.12 9.26
N ASP A 7 12.47 -4.48 9.15
CA ASP A 7 11.26 -4.86 9.89
C ASP A 7 10.73 -6.22 9.44
N HIS A 8 9.97 -6.87 10.32
CA HIS A 8 9.39 -8.17 10.05
C HIS A 8 7.86 -8.09 10.04
N TYR A 9 7.25 -8.85 9.15
CA TYR A 9 5.82 -9.05 9.12
C TYR A 9 5.50 -10.50 8.76
N TYR A 10 4.31 -10.95 9.14
CA TYR A 10 3.79 -12.27 8.80
C TYR A 10 2.89 -12.20 7.57
N PHE A 11 2.98 -13.24 6.73
CA PHE A 11 2.06 -13.44 5.61
C PHE A 11 1.64 -14.91 5.54
N ASN A 12 0.33 -15.14 5.47
CA ASN A 12 -0.26 -16.44 5.20
C ASN A 12 -1.00 -16.43 3.85
N PRO A 13 -0.50 -17.13 2.82
CA PRO A 13 -1.12 -17.12 1.49
C PRO A 13 -2.47 -17.85 1.46
N GLY A 14 -2.67 -18.89 2.29
CA GLY A 14 -3.93 -19.64 2.33
C GLY A 14 -5.06 -18.80 2.94
N LEU A 15 -4.73 -17.99 3.93
CA LEU A 15 -5.67 -17.08 4.58
C LEU A 15 -5.72 -15.69 3.94
N ARG A 16 -4.79 -15.40 3.02
CA ARG A 16 -4.53 -14.08 2.41
C ARG A 16 -4.33 -12.99 3.45
N LEU A 17 -3.66 -13.34 4.55
CA LEU A 17 -3.55 -12.52 5.74
C LEU A 17 -2.13 -11.98 5.89
N LEU A 18 -2.02 -10.68 6.08
CA LEU A 18 -0.82 -9.94 6.45
C LEU A 18 -1.00 -9.33 7.84
N THR A 19 0.06 -9.34 8.64
CA THR A 19 0.09 -8.63 9.92
C THR A 19 1.52 -8.30 10.33
N THR A 20 1.68 -7.18 11.03
CA THR A 20 2.92 -6.80 11.72
C THR A 20 2.90 -7.21 13.20
N ASP A 21 1.76 -7.65 13.71
CA ASP A 21 1.59 -8.03 15.11
C ASP A 21 2.28 -9.38 15.37
N ASP A 22 2.68 -9.64 16.63
CA ASP A 22 3.41 -10.86 16.99
C ASP A 22 2.47 -12.07 17.05
N ILE A 23 2.43 -12.85 15.98
CA ILE A 23 1.63 -14.07 15.88
C ILE A 23 2.11 -15.22 16.80
N HIS A 24 3.25 -15.09 17.48
CA HIS A 24 3.67 -16.07 18.49
C HIS A 24 3.00 -15.83 19.84
N ASP A 25 2.45 -14.64 20.07
CA ASP A 25 1.57 -14.39 21.21
C ASP A 25 0.18 -14.98 20.89
N PRO A 26 -0.25 -16.03 21.63
CA PRO A 26 -1.53 -16.68 21.36
C PRO A 26 -2.74 -15.77 21.58
N ILE A 27 -2.63 -14.73 22.41
CA ILE A 27 -3.71 -13.77 22.66
C ILE A 27 -3.88 -12.87 21.42
N VAL A 28 -2.77 -12.30 20.94
CA VAL A 28 -2.74 -11.49 19.71
C VAL A 28 -3.20 -12.30 18.51
N LEU A 29 -2.72 -13.54 18.37
CA LEU A 29 -3.17 -14.44 17.31
C LEU A 29 -4.67 -14.70 17.38
N GLY A 30 -5.23 -14.85 18.58
CA GLY A 30 -6.67 -14.96 18.81
C GLY A 30 -7.43 -13.76 18.24
N TYR A 31 -7.04 -12.54 18.61
CA TYR A 31 -7.67 -11.32 18.11
C TYR A 31 -7.57 -11.16 16.58
N ILE A 32 -6.45 -11.53 15.98
CA ILE A 32 -6.27 -11.49 14.52
C ILE A 32 -7.23 -12.47 13.83
N VAL A 33 -7.36 -13.69 14.36
CA VAL A 33 -8.24 -14.71 13.79
C VAL A 33 -9.70 -14.30 13.93
N ASP A 34 -10.10 -13.79 15.10
CA ASP A 34 -11.46 -13.32 15.35
C ASP A 34 -11.82 -12.16 14.40
N ALA A 35 -10.98 -11.12 14.33
CA ALA A 35 -11.18 -9.98 13.42
C ALA A 35 -11.23 -10.40 11.95
N ARG A 36 -10.43 -11.42 11.57
CA ARG A 36 -10.46 -11.97 10.22
C ARG A 36 -11.78 -12.68 9.94
N ASP A 37 -12.23 -13.53 10.83
CA ASP A 37 -13.43 -14.34 10.59
C ASP A 37 -14.68 -13.45 10.52
N ASP A 38 -14.73 -12.41 11.34
CA ASP A 38 -15.78 -11.37 11.30
C ASP A 38 -15.82 -10.64 9.96
N ILE A 39 -14.66 -10.25 9.42
CA ILE A 39 -14.63 -9.52 8.15
C ILE A 39 -14.86 -10.44 6.95
N VAL A 40 -14.30 -11.66 6.95
CA VAL A 40 -14.38 -12.57 5.79
C VAL A 40 -15.82 -12.91 5.44
N GLN A 41 -16.69 -13.11 6.44
CA GLN A 41 -18.13 -13.32 6.20
C GLN A 41 -18.76 -12.18 5.40
N GLN A 42 -18.33 -10.96 5.67
CA GLN A 42 -18.81 -9.76 5.00
C GLN A 42 -18.20 -9.63 3.59
N LEU A 43 -16.93 -10.02 3.41
CA LEU A 43 -16.22 -9.95 2.13
C LEU A 43 -16.74 -10.94 1.08
N VAL A 44 -17.38 -12.05 1.48
CA VAL A 44 -17.97 -13.03 0.54
C VAL A 44 -18.94 -12.35 -0.44
N THR A 45 -19.64 -11.31 0.00
CA THR A 45 -20.60 -10.57 -0.83
C THR A 45 -19.98 -9.39 -1.57
N ALA A 46 -18.72 -9.04 -1.28
CA ALA A 46 -18.10 -7.79 -1.71
C ALA A 46 -17.51 -7.82 -3.13
N ASN A 47 -17.52 -8.97 -3.84
CA ASN A 47 -16.96 -9.14 -5.19
C ASN A 47 -15.54 -8.53 -5.31
N LEU A 48 -14.62 -9.01 -4.47
CA LEU A 48 -13.22 -8.58 -4.49
C LEU A 48 -12.44 -9.23 -5.64
N PRO A 49 -11.37 -8.56 -6.14
CA PRO A 49 -10.45 -9.20 -7.06
C PRO A 49 -9.91 -10.52 -6.49
N ALA A 50 -9.68 -11.49 -7.38
CA ALA A 50 -9.27 -12.83 -6.99
C ALA A 50 -7.92 -12.87 -6.24
N ASP A 51 -7.10 -11.83 -6.30
CA ASP A 51 -5.80 -11.69 -5.63
C ASP A 51 -5.82 -10.73 -4.43
N TYR A 52 -7.00 -10.40 -3.88
CA TYR A 52 -7.04 -9.52 -2.72
C TYR A 52 -6.23 -10.10 -1.56
N GLU A 53 -5.63 -9.21 -0.77
CA GLU A 53 -4.97 -9.51 0.49
C GLU A 53 -5.58 -8.66 1.60
N LEU A 54 -5.68 -9.27 2.78
CA LEU A 54 -6.21 -8.71 4.00
C LEU A 54 -5.05 -8.39 4.93
N VAL A 55 -4.94 -7.13 5.33
CA VAL A 55 -3.97 -6.65 6.30
C VAL A 55 -4.74 -6.39 7.60
N ILE A 56 -4.34 -7.08 8.67
CA ILE A 56 -4.87 -6.87 10.02
C ILE A 56 -3.69 -6.49 10.92
N THR A 57 -3.74 -5.31 11.50
CA THR A 57 -2.69 -4.79 12.40
C THR A 57 -3.30 -4.11 13.61
N ASP A 58 -2.47 -3.82 14.60
CA ASP A 58 -2.85 -3.08 15.81
C ASP A 58 -4.00 -3.77 16.55
N THR A 59 -3.95 -5.10 16.61
CA THR A 59 -5.01 -5.90 17.19
C THR A 59 -5.02 -5.84 18.72
N SER A 60 -6.23 -5.78 19.26
CA SER A 60 -6.53 -5.75 20.68
C SER A 60 -7.89 -6.40 20.93
N GLU A 61 -8.28 -6.53 22.20
CA GLU A 61 -9.59 -7.07 22.59
C GLU A 61 -10.77 -6.30 21.96
N ILE A 62 -10.61 -5.00 21.71
CA ILE A 62 -11.72 -4.12 21.32
C ILE A 62 -11.60 -3.54 19.91
N ALA A 63 -10.45 -3.68 19.26
CA ALA A 63 -10.17 -3.04 17.99
C ALA A 63 -9.10 -3.77 17.18
N ALA A 64 -9.24 -3.67 15.86
CA ALA A 64 -8.26 -4.09 14.87
C ALA A 64 -8.28 -3.13 13.68
N THR A 65 -7.12 -2.79 13.14
CA THR A 65 -7.01 -2.05 11.88
C THR A 65 -7.11 -3.03 10.72
N ILE A 66 -8.21 -3.00 9.99
CA ILE A 66 -8.44 -3.87 8.83
C ILE A 66 -8.33 -3.10 7.53
N ARG A 67 -7.45 -3.56 6.64
CA ARG A 67 -7.20 -2.96 5.34
C ARG A 67 -7.16 -4.03 4.26
N ILE A 68 -7.63 -3.73 3.05
CA ILE A 68 -7.68 -4.70 1.94
C ILE A 68 -7.04 -4.07 0.71
N TYR A 69 -6.25 -4.83 -0.04
CA TYR A 69 -5.72 -4.35 -1.32
C TYR A 69 -5.61 -5.48 -2.34
N SER A 70 -5.59 -5.11 -3.62
CA SER A 70 -5.39 -6.02 -4.74
C SER A 70 -4.31 -5.45 -5.66
N ARG A 71 -3.33 -6.28 -5.98
CA ARG A 71 -2.18 -5.89 -6.81
C ARG A 71 -2.55 -5.89 -8.28
N SER A 72 -3.33 -6.87 -8.72
CA SER A 72 -3.84 -6.96 -10.08
C SER A 72 -4.77 -5.80 -10.44
N ALA A 73 -5.56 -5.32 -9.48
CA ALA A 73 -6.42 -4.17 -9.64
C ALA A 73 -5.72 -2.81 -9.44
N GLY A 74 -4.51 -2.80 -8.86
CA GLY A 74 -3.80 -1.57 -8.52
C GLY A 74 -4.55 -0.71 -7.49
N GLN A 75 -5.29 -1.34 -6.57
CA GLN A 75 -6.32 -0.68 -5.77
C GLN A 75 -6.32 -1.18 -4.32
N ALA A 76 -6.61 -0.25 -3.40
CA ALA A 76 -6.89 -0.56 -2.01
C ALA A 76 -8.35 -0.24 -1.65
N TYR A 77 -8.85 -0.88 -0.60
CA TYR A 77 -10.23 -0.81 -0.16
C TYR A 77 -10.26 -0.65 1.37
N LEU A 78 -11.19 0.18 1.83
CA LEU A 78 -11.60 0.18 3.23
C LEU A 78 -12.94 -0.51 3.36
N TRP A 79 -13.11 -1.16 4.50
CA TRP A 79 -14.38 -1.70 4.94
C TRP A 79 -14.86 -0.91 6.14
N THR A 80 -16.11 -0.48 6.12
CA THR A 80 -16.81 0.01 7.30
C THR A 80 -18.13 -0.72 7.44
N GLU A 81 -18.56 -0.97 8.68
CA GLU A 81 -19.83 -1.63 8.95
C GLU A 81 -21.02 -0.87 8.36
N GLU A 82 -20.95 0.46 8.35
CA GLU A 82 -22.03 1.35 7.91
C GLU A 82 -22.21 1.39 6.39
N ASN A 83 -21.10 1.39 5.62
CA ASN A 83 -21.12 1.63 4.16
C ASN A 83 -20.61 0.44 3.34
N GLY A 84 -20.21 -0.64 4.00
CA GLY A 84 -19.56 -1.78 3.37
C GLY A 84 -18.22 -1.38 2.73
N ARG A 85 -17.99 -1.83 1.50
CA ARG A 85 -16.74 -1.59 0.77
C ARG A 85 -16.75 -0.25 0.04
N TYR A 86 -15.72 0.56 0.24
CA TYR A 86 -15.39 1.65 -0.68
C TYR A 86 -13.92 1.64 -1.10
N MET A 87 -13.70 2.02 -2.35
CA MET A 87 -12.36 2.22 -2.90
C MET A 87 -11.73 3.44 -2.25
N ILE A 88 -10.51 3.28 -1.75
CA ILE A 88 -9.73 4.42 -1.26
C ILE A 88 -8.83 4.97 -2.34
N LYS A 89 -8.23 6.13 -2.08
CA LYS A 89 -7.36 6.78 -3.06
C LYS A 89 -6.18 5.89 -3.41
N VAL A 90 -5.75 5.92 -4.68
CA VAL A 90 -4.65 5.10 -5.23
C VAL A 90 -3.34 5.25 -4.43
N GLN A 91 -3.12 6.37 -3.75
CA GLN A 91 -1.94 6.56 -2.88
C GLN A 91 -1.87 5.49 -1.79
N HIS A 92 -3.00 5.06 -1.24
CA HIS A 92 -3.02 4.01 -0.22
C HIS A 92 -2.59 2.67 -0.79
N PHE A 93 -2.94 2.35 -2.04
CA PHE A 93 -2.43 1.15 -2.71
C PHE A 93 -0.91 1.13 -2.71
N TRP A 94 -0.27 2.24 -3.11
CA TRP A 94 1.18 2.35 -3.11
C TRP A 94 1.79 2.28 -1.71
N THR A 95 1.10 2.78 -0.69
CA THR A 95 1.50 2.56 0.70
C THR A 95 1.55 1.08 1.06
N PHE A 96 0.55 0.26 0.70
CA PHE A 96 0.60 -1.19 0.94
C PHE A 96 1.72 -1.89 0.18
N VAL A 97 1.94 -1.50 -1.08
CA VAL A 97 3.06 -2.02 -1.89
C VAL A 97 4.40 -1.72 -1.22
N ALA A 98 4.54 -0.53 -0.62
CA ALA A 98 5.73 -0.17 0.15
C ALA A 98 5.83 -0.93 1.47
N GLU A 99 4.73 -1.10 2.20
CA GLU A 99 4.69 -1.68 3.56
C GLU A 99 4.91 -3.20 3.55
N PHE A 100 4.41 -3.92 2.53
CA PHE A 100 4.50 -5.39 2.44
C PHE A 100 5.12 -5.91 1.12
N PRO A 101 6.36 -5.53 0.76
CA PRO A 101 6.92 -5.81 -0.56
C PRO A 101 7.51 -7.22 -0.70
N SER A 102 7.99 -7.79 0.41
CA SER A 102 8.89 -8.96 0.42
C SER A 102 8.28 -10.34 0.20
N HIS A 103 6.97 -10.50 0.32
CA HIS A 103 6.30 -11.79 0.10
C HIS A 103 5.86 -12.01 -1.35
N HIS A 104 6.05 -10.99 -2.19
CA HIS A 104 5.72 -11.02 -3.60
C HIS A 104 6.92 -11.38 -4.47
N LEU A 105 6.70 -12.20 -5.49
CA LEU A 105 7.74 -12.58 -6.46
C LEU A 105 7.93 -11.51 -7.54
N ASP A 106 6.84 -10.89 -7.97
CA ASP A 106 6.81 -9.90 -9.05
C ASP A 106 6.36 -8.54 -8.52
N LEU A 107 6.54 -7.47 -9.30
CA LEU A 107 5.94 -6.15 -9.05
C LEU A 107 4.46 -6.14 -9.47
N PRO A 108 3.64 -5.18 -8.95
CA PRO A 108 2.28 -5.02 -9.46
C PRO A 108 2.29 -4.77 -10.98
N PRO A 109 1.27 -5.22 -11.71
CA PRO A 109 1.20 -4.99 -13.15
C PRO A 109 1.41 -3.51 -13.48
N ASN A 110 2.24 -3.23 -14.49
CA ASN A 110 2.54 -1.87 -14.98
C ASN A 110 3.27 -0.93 -14.01
N ALA A 111 3.61 -1.36 -12.79
CA ALA A 111 4.17 -0.48 -11.76
C ALA A 111 5.40 0.30 -12.23
N GLU A 112 6.34 -0.36 -12.92
CA GLU A 112 7.55 0.30 -13.44
C GLU A 112 7.25 1.39 -14.48
N ARG A 113 6.27 1.14 -15.35
CA ARG A 113 5.86 2.08 -16.40
C ARG A 113 5.16 3.29 -15.79
N GLU A 114 4.25 3.06 -14.84
CA GLU A 114 3.56 4.13 -14.11
C GLU A 114 4.55 4.97 -13.30
N PHE A 115 5.51 4.32 -12.65
CA PHE A 115 6.59 4.96 -11.91
C PHE A 115 7.44 5.87 -12.78
N ALA A 116 7.97 5.35 -13.90
CA ALA A 116 8.75 6.15 -14.84
C ALA A 116 7.96 7.35 -15.37
N HIS A 117 6.68 7.13 -15.74
CA HIS A 117 5.81 8.19 -16.23
C HIS A 117 5.54 9.27 -15.17
N ALA A 118 5.33 8.88 -13.91
CA ALA A 118 5.09 9.81 -12.80
C ALA A 118 6.32 10.69 -12.53
N LEU A 119 7.52 10.12 -12.56
CA LEU A 119 8.77 10.87 -12.38
C LEU A 119 9.00 11.89 -13.50
N GLU A 120 8.83 11.50 -14.77
CA GLU A 120 8.96 12.42 -15.91
C GLU A 120 7.94 13.55 -15.87
N THR A 121 6.69 13.22 -15.49
CA THR A 121 5.63 14.22 -15.32
C THR A 121 5.99 15.20 -14.20
N ALA A 122 6.50 14.72 -13.07
CA ALA A 122 6.92 15.57 -11.97
C ALA A 122 8.10 16.47 -12.36
N LYS A 123 9.12 15.95 -13.05
CA LYS A 123 10.25 16.78 -13.54
C LYS A 123 9.78 17.89 -14.48
N THR A 124 8.92 17.55 -15.44
CA THR A 124 8.35 18.54 -16.39
C THR A 124 7.57 19.63 -15.65
N ALA A 125 6.77 19.22 -14.65
CA ALA A 125 5.98 20.15 -13.86
C ALA A 125 6.86 21.05 -12.97
N ILE A 126 7.92 20.51 -12.35
CA ILE A 126 8.90 21.29 -11.56
C ILE A 126 9.59 22.34 -12.44
N ALA A 127 10.03 21.96 -13.64
CA ALA A 127 10.63 22.90 -14.60
C ALA A 127 9.67 24.04 -14.99
N SER A 128 8.36 23.80 -14.90
CA SER A 128 7.30 24.77 -15.17
C SER A 128 6.82 25.53 -13.92
N GLY A 129 7.49 25.37 -12.77
CA GLY A 129 7.16 26.05 -11.50
C GLY A 129 6.22 25.27 -10.56
N GLY A 130 5.94 24.00 -10.84
CA GLY A 130 5.14 23.13 -9.99
C GLY A 130 5.85 22.77 -8.68
N VAL A 131 5.09 22.68 -7.58
CA VAL A 131 5.60 22.28 -6.26
C VAL A 131 5.30 20.80 -6.03
N PHE A 132 6.34 20.02 -5.76
CA PHE A 132 6.30 18.58 -5.50
C PHE A 132 7.06 18.24 -4.22
N PRO A 133 6.82 17.05 -3.63
CA PRO A 133 7.55 16.58 -2.44
C PRO A 133 9.05 16.39 -2.67
N PHE A 134 9.47 16.17 -3.92
CA PHE A 134 10.87 16.00 -4.30
C PHE A 134 11.28 17.09 -5.29
N THR A 135 12.52 17.54 -5.17
CA THR A 135 13.22 18.40 -6.12
C THR A 135 13.63 17.62 -7.37
N SER A 136 13.98 18.32 -8.45
CA SER A 136 14.48 17.66 -9.68
C SER A 136 15.73 16.80 -9.42
N SER A 137 16.63 17.25 -8.53
CA SER A 137 17.85 16.50 -8.19
C SER A 137 17.53 15.24 -7.38
N GLU A 138 16.57 15.29 -6.46
CA GLU A 138 16.12 14.10 -5.74
C GLU A 138 15.43 13.11 -6.67
N ILE A 139 14.65 13.58 -7.65
CA ILE A 139 14.08 12.71 -8.69
C ILE A 139 15.20 12.03 -9.50
N ASP A 140 16.25 12.75 -9.88
CA ASP A 140 17.39 12.15 -10.60
C ASP A 140 18.08 11.05 -9.78
N GLN A 141 18.20 11.24 -8.46
CA GLN A 141 18.73 10.21 -7.55
C GLN A 141 17.80 8.99 -7.45
N ILE A 142 16.48 9.21 -7.39
CA ILE A 142 15.47 8.14 -7.40
C ILE A 142 15.56 7.34 -8.70
N VAL A 143 15.67 8.00 -9.86
CA VAL A 143 15.84 7.35 -11.17
C VAL A 143 17.12 6.52 -11.19
N ALA A 144 18.25 7.08 -10.73
CA ALA A 144 19.51 6.35 -10.69
C ALA A 144 19.43 5.09 -9.81
N ARG A 145 18.75 5.17 -8.66
CA ARG A 145 18.53 4.02 -7.77
C ARG A 145 17.63 2.97 -8.43
N PHE A 146 16.56 3.38 -9.10
CA PHE A 146 15.67 2.48 -9.84
C PHE A 146 16.39 1.71 -10.95
N GLU A 147 17.19 2.40 -11.76
CA GLU A 147 17.97 1.75 -12.82
C GLU A 147 19.05 0.81 -12.26
N THR A 148 19.67 1.15 -11.14
CA THR A 148 20.60 0.25 -10.43
C THR A 148 19.90 -1.05 -10.01
N LEU A 149 18.70 -0.96 -9.42
CA LEU A 149 17.93 -2.14 -9.01
C LEU A 149 17.46 -2.99 -10.19
N LYS A 150 17.16 -2.37 -11.33
CA LYS A 150 16.84 -3.08 -12.59
C LYS A 150 18.05 -3.80 -13.17
N ALA A 151 19.23 -3.18 -13.12
CA ALA A 151 20.48 -3.81 -13.55
C ALA A 151 20.78 -5.06 -12.71
N LEU A 152 20.71 -4.95 -11.38
CA LEU A 152 20.88 -6.09 -10.47
C LEU A 152 19.84 -7.20 -10.73
N ARG A 153 18.59 -6.84 -11.07
CA ARG A 153 17.57 -7.81 -11.47
C ARG A 153 17.98 -8.59 -12.73
N SER A 154 18.54 -7.90 -13.71
CA SER A 154 19.02 -8.52 -14.96
C SER A 154 20.20 -9.47 -14.74
N GLU A 155 20.94 -9.28 -13.65
CA GLU A 155 22.00 -10.18 -13.17
C GLU A 155 21.45 -11.36 -12.35
N GLY A 156 20.13 -11.47 -12.19
CA GLY A 156 19.46 -12.55 -11.46
C GLY A 156 19.30 -12.30 -9.96
N GLN A 157 19.59 -11.10 -9.46
CA GLN A 157 19.32 -10.77 -8.06
C GLN A 157 17.83 -10.54 -7.83
N ASN A 158 17.32 -11.00 -6.68
CA ASN A 158 15.95 -10.72 -6.28
C ASN A 158 15.82 -9.26 -5.80
N THR A 159 15.48 -8.37 -6.72
CA THR A 159 15.24 -6.95 -6.43
C THR A 159 13.77 -6.57 -6.38
N THR A 160 12.83 -7.53 -6.46
CA THR A 160 11.40 -7.24 -6.36
C THR A 160 11.06 -6.49 -5.07
N PRO A 161 11.49 -6.92 -3.86
CA PRO A 161 11.18 -6.19 -2.63
C PRO A 161 11.72 -4.76 -2.59
N PRO A 162 13.02 -4.49 -2.88
CA PRO A 162 13.51 -3.11 -2.88
C PRO A 162 12.93 -2.25 -4.01
N LEU A 163 12.56 -2.84 -5.16
CA LEU A 163 11.86 -2.10 -6.23
C LEU A 163 10.43 -1.73 -5.81
N ALA A 164 9.68 -2.67 -5.23
CA ALA A 164 8.33 -2.43 -4.74
C ALA A 164 8.35 -1.35 -3.65
N TRP A 165 9.32 -1.40 -2.73
CA TRP A 165 9.50 -0.39 -1.70
C TRP A 165 9.80 0.99 -2.28
N LEU A 166 10.79 1.10 -3.18
CA LEU A 166 11.14 2.36 -3.84
C LEU A 166 9.94 2.96 -4.58
N ILE A 167 9.26 2.16 -5.40
CA ILE A 167 8.09 2.59 -6.16
C ILE A 167 6.98 3.03 -5.21
N GLY A 168 6.62 2.21 -4.23
CA GLY A 168 5.53 2.50 -3.30
C GLY A 168 5.78 3.74 -2.42
N MET A 169 7.03 4.01 -2.03
CA MET A 169 7.39 5.23 -1.28
C MET A 169 7.29 6.50 -2.10
N VAL A 170 7.49 6.40 -3.41
CA VAL A 170 7.51 7.55 -4.31
C VAL A 170 6.16 7.78 -4.97
N MET A 171 5.43 6.74 -5.37
CA MET A 171 4.18 6.84 -6.15
C MET A 171 3.02 7.64 -5.52
N PRO A 172 3.00 7.93 -4.20
CA PRO A 172 2.17 9.01 -3.65
C PRO A 172 2.52 10.41 -4.19
N LEU A 173 3.48 10.52 -5.11
CA LEU A 173 3.90 11.71 -5.87
C LEU A 173 2.71 12.42 -6.50
N GLY A 174 2.28 13.50 -5.85
CA GLY A 174 1.33 14.47 -6.39
C GLY A 174 1.85 15.88 -6.17
N ALA A 175 1.39 16.82 -6.98
CA ALA A 175 1.69 18.23 -6.76
C ALA A 175 1.14 18.66 -5.39
N VAL A 176 1.99 19.26 -4.54
CA VAL A 176 1.67 19.67 -3.16
C VAL A 176 0.56 20.74 -3.12
N ASN A 177 0.38 21.47 -4.23
CA ASN A 177 -0.63 22.52 -4.37
C ASN A 177 -1.94 22.09 -5.06
N ARG A 178 -2.14 20.80 -5.36
CA ARG A 178 -3.52 20.32 -5.59
C ARG A 178 -4.17 20.25 -4.22
N ARG A 179 -4.79 21.37 -3.83
CA ARG A 179 -5.62 21.51 -2.64
C ARG A 179 -6.30 20.18 -2.35
N VAL A 180 -6.12 19.72 -1.12
CA VAL A 180 -7.08 18.90 -0.41
C VAL A 180 -8.45 19.46 -0.78
N ASN A 181 -9.16 18.79 -1.70
CA ASN A 181 -10.55 19.13 -1.91
C ASN A 181 -11.22 18.85 -0.57
N ASP A 182 -11.81 19.89 0.00
CA ASP A 182 -12.44 19.99 1.33
C ASP A 182 -13.52 18.91 1.61
N HIS A 183 -13.81 18.02 0.67
CA HIS A 183 -14.76 16.91 0.83
C HIS A 183 -14.27 15.77 1.73
N ASN A 184 -12.97 15.63 1.99
CA ASN A 184 -12.48 14.58 2.91
C ASN A 184 -12.50 15.01 4.39
N LEU A 185 -12.44 16.31 4.68
CA LEU A 185 -12.56 16.82 6.05
C LEU A 185 -14.03 16.85 6.49
N GLU A 186 -14.97 17.15 5.59
CA GLU A 186 -16.41 17.02 5.85
C GLU A 186 -16.85 15.57 6.13
N ALA A 187 -16.30 14.59 5.42
CA ALA A 187 -16.62 13.18 5.66
C ALA A 187 -16.09 12.67 7.01
N MET A 188 -14.99 13.22 7.53
CA MET A 188 -14.47 12.88 8.86
C MET A 188 -15.13 13.67 9.99
N MET A 189 -15.62 14.89 9.72
CA MET A 189 -16.27 15.73 10.73
C MET A 189 -17.76 15.44 10.91
N ASN A 190 -18.45 14.94 9.89
CA ASN A 190 -19.88 14.60 10.00
C ASN A 190 -20.13 13.25 10.71
N GLY A 191 -19.10 12.42 10.94
CA GLY A 191 -19.21 11.18 11.72
C GLY A 191 -19.14 11.37 13.24
N LEU A 192 -18.95 12.60 13.74
CA LEU A 192 -18.85 12.92 15.18
C LEU A 192 -20.14 13.53 15.75
N HIS A 193 -21.19 13.69 14.92
CA HIS A 193 -22.49 14.20 15.34
C HIS A 193 -23.63 13.40 14.70
N THR A 194 -23.83 12.17 15.18
CA THR A 194 -25.17 11.54 15.27
C THR A 194 -25.12 10.41 16.29
#